data_AF-A0A920AY48-F1
#
_entry.id   AF-A0A920AY48-F1
#
_cell.length_a   1.000
_cell.length_b   1.000
_cell.length_c   1.000
_cell.angle_alpha   90.00
_cell.angle_beta   90.00
_cell.angle_gamma   90.00
#
_symmetry.space_group_name_H-M   'P 1'
#
loop_
_entity.id
_entity.type
_entity.pdbx_description
1 polymer ?
#
loop_
_entity_poly.entity_id
_entity_poly.type
_entity_poly.pdbx_seq_one_letter_code
_entity_poly.pdbx_strand_id
1 'polypeptide(L)'
;MARYIAKNIVAAKLADKCEVQFSYSIGVAKPTSFYVKTFGTGTISDEKLTNIAETLFPLKPSGIINHLNLKHPRYRITASNGHFGRTEDSFTWEKTDMVDELLSAI
;
A
#
# COMPACT_ATOMS: atom_id res chain seq x y z
N MET A 1 1.86 0.27 -4.91
CA MET A 1 2.17 0.32 -3.47
C MET A 1 1.10 1.08 -2.68
N ALA A 2 0.82 2.37 -2.96
CA ALA A 2 -0.21 3.13 -2.23
C ALA A 2 -1.57 2.40 -2.08
N ARG A 3 -2.12 1.89 -3.20
CA ARG A 3 -3.35 1.07 -3.19
C ARG A 3 -3.25 -0.15 -2.26
N TYR A 4 -2.14 -0.88 -2.35
CA TYR A 4 -1.91 -2.08 -1.56
C TYR A 4 -1.88 -1.79 -0.07
N ILE A 5 -1.19 -0.72 0.34
CA ILE A 5 -1.16 -0.24 1.73
C ILE A 5 -2.57 0.13 2.19
N ALA A 6 -3.27 1.00 1.45
CA ALA A 6 -4.61 1.46 1.81
C ALA A 6 -5.61 0.29 1.93
N LYS A 7 -5.53 -0.68 1.00
CA LYS A 7 -6.40 -1.85 1.02
C LYS A 7 -6.12 -2.76 2.21
N ASN A 8 -4.86 -2.98 2.56
CA ASN A 8 -4.48 -3.79 3.72
C ASN A 8 -4.91 -3.12 5.05
N ILE A 9 -4.76 -1.80 5.18
CA ILE A 9 -5.21 -1.05 6.36
C ILE A 9 -6.73 -1.20 6.56
N VAL A 10 -7.51 -1.04 5.49
CA VAL A 10 -8.98 -1.22 5.57
C VAL A 10 -9.35 -2.69 5.82
N ALA A 11 -8.67 -3.64 5.16
CA ALA A 11 -8.91 -5.06 5.37
C ALA A 11 -8.59 -5.52 6.81
N ALA A 12 -7.58 -4.91 7.43
CA ALA A 12 -7.23 -5.10 8.85
C ALA A 12 -8.20 -4.41 9.82
N LYS A 13 -9.27 -3.77 9.32
CA LYS A 13 -10.26 -3.02 10.12
C LYS A 13 -9.62 -1.90 10.95
N LEU A 14 -8.54 -1.32 10.45
CA LEU A 14 -7.87 -0.18 11.10
C LEU A 14 -8.46 1.16 10.69
N ALA A 15 -9.22 1.19 9.61
CA ALA A 15 -10.02 2.33 9.17
C ALA A 15 -11.12 1.87 8.20
N ASP A 16 -12.22 2.63 8.10
CA ASP A 16 -13.24 2.41 7.05
C ASP A 16 -12.82 3.03 5.71
N LYS A 17 -12.03 4.11 5.76
CA LYS A 17 -11.49 4.83 4.60
C LYS A 17 -10.01 5.12 4.84
N CYS A 18 -9.21 4.96 3.81
CA CYS A 18 -7.77 5.21 3.89
C CYS A 18 -7.26 5.84 2.59
N GLU A 19 -6.53 6.94 2.71
CA GLU A 19 -5.70 7.52 1.66
C GLU A 19 -4.23 7.38 2.04
N VAL A 20 -3.38 7.08 1.04
CA VAL A 20 -1.94 6.96 1.21
C VAL A 20 -1.27 7.85 0.19
N GLN A 21 -0.36 8.71 0.66
CA GLN A 21 0.41 9.61 -0.19
C GLN A 21 1.90 9.37 0.04
N PHE A 22 2.68 9.40 -1.03
CA PHE A 22 4.12 9.54 -0.95
C PHE A 22 4.70 10.21 -2.19
N SER A 23 5.86 10.81 -2.02
CA SER A 23 6.60 11.48 -3.10
C SER A 23 8.04 11.01 -3.16
N TYR A 24 8.65 11.14 -4.33
CA TYR A 24 10.06 10.85 -4.57
C TYR A 24 10.69 12.00 -5.35
N SER A 25 11.98 12.19 -5.15
CA SER A 25 12.84 12.98 -6.04
C SER A 25 13.61 12.06 -6.95
N ILE A 26 13.83 12.48 -8.21
CA ILE A 26 14.62 11.69 -9.16
C ILE A 26 16.01 11.39 -8.59
N GLY A 27 16.44 10.12 -8.67
CA GLY A 27 17.71 9.66 -8.10
C GLY A 27 17.70 9.35 -6.59
N VAL A 28 16.61 9.62 -5.87
CA VAL A 28 16.48 9.33 -4.43
C VAL A 28 15.63 8.08 -4.21
N ALA A 29 16.21 7.05 -3.58
CA ALA A 29 15.53 5.77 -3.40
C ALA A 29 14.45 5.79 -2.30
N LYS A 30 14.65 6.53 -1.21
CA LYS A 30 13.66 6.68 -0.15
C LYS A 30 12.63 7.74 -0.56
N PRO A 31 11.36 7.62 -0.15
CA PRO A 31 10.39 8.69 -0.34
C PRO A 31 10.84 9.96 0.39
N THR A 32 10.52 11.13 -0.17
CA THR A 32 10.75 12.43 0.47
C THR A 32 9.62 12.80 1.42
N SER A 33 8.44 12.21 1.24
CA SER A 33 7.32 12.28 2.18
C SER A 33 6.47 11.01 2.10
N PHE A 34 5.84 10.62 3.21
CA PHE A 34 4.89 9.50 3.30
C PHE A 34 3.83 9.81 4.36
N TYR A 35 2.55 9.65 4.02
CA TYR A 35 1.42 9.91 4.91
C TYR A 35 0.28 8.92 4.68
N VAL A 36 -0.35 8.52 5.78
CA VAL A 36 -1.62 7.78 5.81
C VAL A 36 -2.70 8.67 6.41
N LYS A 37 -3.87 8.75 5.77
CA LYS A 37 -5.01 9.55 6.25
C LYS A 37 -6.28 8.71 6.29
N THR A 38 -6.91 8.63 7.47
CA THR A 38 -8.12 7.81 7.67
C THR A 38 -9.42 8.60 7.67
N PHE A 39 -9.35 9.92 7.52
CA PHE A 39 -10.51 10.82 7.52
C PHE A 39 -11.40 10.67 8.77
N GLY A 40 -10.79 10.38 9.92
CA GLY A 40 -11.49 10.22 11.20
C GLY A 40 -12.17 8.85 11.37
N THR A 41 -11.94 7.91 10.46
CA THR A 41 -12.47 6.52 10.56
C THR A 41 -11.46 5.53 11.16
N GLY A 42 -10.25 6.00 11.49
CA GLY A 42 -9.19 5.16 12.02
C GLY A 42 -9.44 4.70 13.46
N THR A 43 -9.04 3.47 13.77
CA THR A 43 -9.04 2.93 15.15
C THR A 43 -7.85 3.44 15.98
N ILE A 44 -6.81 3.93 15.30
CA ILE A 44 -5.63 4.59 15.87
C ILE A 44 -5.31 5.86 15.07
N SER A 45 -4.40 6.71 15.57
CA SER A 45 -4.07 7.98 14.92
C SER A 45 -3.42 7.79 13.54
N ASP A 46 -3.70 8.74 12.63
CA ASP A 46 -3.08 8.81 11.30
C ASP A 46 -1.54 8.83 11.37
N GLU A 47 -0.97 9.49 12.39
CA GLU A 47 0.47 9.51 12.65
C GLU A 47 1.01 8.12 13.00
N LYS A 48 0.33 7.39 13.90
CA LYS A 48 0.73 6.04 14.29
C LYS A 48 0.64 5.08 13.10
N LEU A 49 -0.45 5.16 12.31
CA LEU A 49 -0.59 4.38 11.08
C LEU A 49 0.50 4.71 10.05
N THR A 50 0.84 5.98 9.91
CA THR A 50 1.92 6.42 9.02
C THR A 50 3.24 5.78 9.42
N ASN A 51 3.60 5.82 10.71
CA ASN A 51 4.85 5.24 11.21
C ASN A 51 4.90 3.70 11.06
N ILE A 52 3.79 3.01 11.35
CA ILE A 52 3.68 1.56 11.18
C ILE A 52 3.83 1.19 9.70
N ALA A 53 3.07 1.86 8.82
CA ALA A 53 3.10 1.55 7.40
C ALA A 53 4.46 1.89 6.75
N GLU A 54 5.12 2.98 7.14
CA GLU A 54 6.46 3.31 6.66
C GLU A 54 7.49 2.22 7.04
N THR A 55 7.31 1.60 8.20
CA THR A 55 8.20 0.54 8.71
C THR A 55 7.95 -0.81 8.03
N LEU A 56 6.68 -1.20 7.87
CA LEU A 56 6.31 -2.52 7.35
C LEU A 56 6.42 -2.63 5.82
N PHE A 57 6.08 -1.56 5.09
CA PHE A 57 6.01 -1.63 3.63
C PHE A 57 7.31 -1.15 2.97
N PRO A 58 7.85 -1.90 1.99
CA PRO A 58 9.07 -1.49 1.30
C PRO A 58 8.77 -0.35 0.31
N LEU A 59 9.05 0.89 0.72
CA LEU A 59 8.78 2.09 -0.07
C LEU A 59 9.92 2.50 -1.03
N LYS A 60 11.02 1.76 -1.12
CA LYS A 60 12.02 2.03 -2.18
C LYS A 60 11.52 1.48 -3.52
N PRO A 61 11.76 2.12 -4.69
CA PRO A 61 11.30 1.61 -5.98
C PRO A 61 11.65 0.14 -6.25
N SER A 62 12.88 -0.28 -5.95
CA SER A 62 13.29 -1.68 -6.06
C SER A 62 12.55 -2.61 -5.10
N GLY A 63 12.29 -2.13 -3.87
CA GLY A 63 11.51 -2.84 -2.87
C GLY A 63 10.06 -3.05 -3.32
N ILE A 64 9.42 -2.02 -3.89
CA ILE A 64 8.07 -2.11 -4.46
C ILE A 64 8.03 -3.16 -5.58
N ILE A 65 9.01 -3.10 -6.49
CA ILE A 65 9.10 -4.04 -7.62
C ILE A 65 9.19 -5.49 -7.13
N ASN A 66 10.07 -5.75 -6.15
CA ASN A 66 10.28 -7.10 -5.64
C ASN A 66 9.08 -7.59 -4.83
N HIS A 67 8.57 -6.77 -3.92
CA HIS A 67 7.48 -7.14 -3.02
C HIS A 67 6.18 -7.44 -3.78
N LEU A 68 5.82 -6.61 -4.77
CA LEU A 68 4.63 -6.83 -5.59
C LEU A 68 4.90 -7.73 -6.82
N ASN A 69 6.12 -8.24 -6.96
CA ASN A 69 6.55 -9.07 -8.07
C ASN A 69 6.21 -8.45 -9.46
N LEU A 70 6.72 -7.24 -9.71
CA LEU A 70 6.32 -6.43 -10.87
C LEU A 70 7.10 -6.74 -12.17
N LYS A 71 8.19 -7.51 -12.13
CA LYS A 71 8.94 -7.85 -13.36
C LYS A 71 8.32 -9.07 -14.08
N HIS A 72 7.05 -8.97 -14.45
CA HIS A 72 6.29 -10.04 -15.11
C HIS A 72 5.41 -9.51 -16.26
N PRO A 73 5.20 -10.28 -17.34
CA PRO A 73 4.43 -9.85 -18.52
C PRO A 73 2.91 -10.02 -18.32
N ARG A 74 2.33 -9.31 -17.33
CA ARG A 74 0.91 -9.46 -16.94
C ARG A 74 0.12 -8.15 -16.90
N TYR A 75 0.60 -7.13 -17.60
CA TYR A 75 0.00 -5.79 -17.58
C TYR A 75 -1.11 -5.58 -18.61
N ARG A 76 -1.19 -6.40 -19.65
CA ARG A 76 -2.20 -6.22 -20.71
C ARG A 76 -3.63 -6.32 -20.17
N ILE A 77 -3.88 -7.23 -19.22
CA ILE A 77 -5.19 -7.39 -18.58
C ILE A 77 -5.59 -6.19 -17.71
N THR A 78 -4.63 -5.37 -17.28
CA THR A 78 -4.89 -4.18 -16.44
C THR A 78 -5.29 -2.95 -17.26
N ALA A 79 -5.10 -2.98 -18.59
CA ALA A 79 -5.30 -1.83 -19.48
C ALA A 79 -6.77 -1.50 -19.80
N SER A 80 -7.72 -2.27 -19.25
CA SER A 80 -9.15 -2.03 -19.37
C SER A 80 -9.85 -2.36 -18.05
N ASN A 81 -11.03 -1.78 -17.83
CA ASN A 81 -11.87 -2.03 -16.65
C ASN A 81 -11.21 -1.67 -15.30
N GLY A 82 -10.20 -0.79 -15.33
CA GLY A 82 -9.51 -0.28 -14.15
C GLY A 82 -8.37 -1.17 -13.64
N HIS A 83 -7.42 -0.53 -12.95
CA HIS A 83 -6.26 -1.18 -12.34
C HIS A 83 -6.50 -1.63 -10.89
N PHE A 84 -7.55 -1.11 -10.25
CA PHE A 84 -7.84 -1.33 -8.83
C PHE A 84 -9.22 -1.94 -8.64
N GLY A 85 -9.40 -2.68 -7.55
CA GLY A 85 -10.67 -3.32 -7.19
C GLY A 85 -10.93 -4.66 -7.88
N ARG A 86 -9.96 -5.18 -8.64
CA ARG A 86 -10.04 -6.48 -9.31
C ARG A 86 -9.05 -7.46 -8.68
N THR A 87 -9.46 -8.70 -8.43
CA THR A 87 -8.72 -9.65 -7.58
C THR A 87 -8.13 -10.83 -8.33
N GLU A 88 -7.95 -10.73 -9.65
CA GLU A 88 -7.28 -11.76 -10.43
C GLU A 88 -5.78 -11.81 -10.08
N ASP A 89 -5.12 -12.96 -10.33
CA ASP A 89 -3.72 -13.21 -9.94
C ASP A 89 -2.69 -12.21 -10.51
N SER A 90 -3.08 -11.48 -11.55
CA SER A 90 -2.23 -10.45 -12.16
C SER A 90 -2.10 -9.18 -11.31
N PHE A 91 -3.05 -8.93 -10.39
CA PHE A 91 -3.15 -7.72 -9.57
C PHE A 91 -2.59 -7.95 -8.17
N THR A 92 -1.27 -8.15 -8.05
CA THR A 92 -0.64 -8.41 -6.74
C THR A 92 -0.85 -7.30 -5.71
N TRP A 93 -1.04 -6.05 -6.16
CA TRP A 93 -1.35 -4.92 -5.29
C TRP A 93 -2.79 -4.93 -4.74
N GLU A 94 -3.61 -5.91 -5.10
CA GLU A 94 -4.96 -6.11 -4.57
C GLU A 94 -5.02 -7.20 -3.50
N LYS A 95 -3.89 -7.86 -3.17
CA LYS A 95 -3.82 -8.78 -2.04
C LYS A 95 -3.95 -8.05 -0.71
N THR A 96 -4.45 -8.76 0.29
CA THR A 96 -4.62 -8.29 1.68
C THR A 96 -3.82 -9.16 2.65
N ASP A 97 -2.59 -9.48 2.27
CA ASP A 97 -1.67 -10.40 2.92
C ASP A 97 -0.76 -9.75 3.96
N MET A 98 -0.95 -8.46 4.27
CA MET A 98 -0.23 -7.74 5.34
C MET A 98 -1.12 -7.42 6.55
N VAL A 99 -2.31 -8.01 6.61
CA VAL A 99 -3.29 -7.77 7.69
C VAL A 99 -2.73 -8.18 9.05
N ASP A 100 -2.14 -9.37 9.13
CA ASP A 100 -1.64 -9.92 10.40
C ASP A 100 -0.41 -9.15 10.89
N GLU A 101 0.48 -8.75 9.98
CA GLU A 101 1.65 -7.91 10.27
C GLU A 101 1.22 -6.52 10.75
N LEU A 102 0.21 -5.92 10.13
CA LEU A 102 -0.35 -4.63 10.55
C LEU A 102 -0.94 -4.72 11.96
N LEU A 103 -1.74 -5.74 12.24
CA LEU A 103 -2.36 -5.95 13.56
C LEU A 103 -1.31 -6.22 14.64
N SER A 104 -0.23 -6.92 14.30
CA SER A 104 0.87 -7.22 15.23
C SER A 104 1.73 -6.01 15.57
N ALA A 105 1.70 -4.96 14.74
CA ALA A 105 2.53 -3.77 14.90
C ALA A 105 1.83 -2.60 15.64
N ILE A 106 0.59 -2.79 16.09
CA ILE A 106 -0.20 -1.79 16.82
C ILE A 106 0.07 -1.88 18.32
#